data_AF-A0A293LAH8-F1
#
_entry.id   AF-A0A293LAH8-F1
#
_cell.length_a   1.000
_cell.length_b   1.000
_cell.length_c   1.000
_cell.angle_alpha   90.00
_cell.angle_beta   90.00
_cell.angle_gamma   90.00
#
_symmetry.space_group_name_H-M   'P 1'
#
loop_
_entity.id
_entity.type
_entity.pdbx_description
1 polymer ?
#
loop_
_entity_poly.entity_id
_entity_poly.type
_entity_poly.pdbx_seq_one_letter_code
_entity_poly.pdbx_strand_id
1 'polypeptide(L)'
;MSVLWIGILSYLCAWMVTVIGYTLNVPDSVSGLTILAAGISVPEIITSVLIVNMGFGNMAISNLFGSNILDILFCLGLPWLVKTCATGPLHINSGALTYTTLTLLATTVLMVVTLCAAGWRLNLRVGIVCLLLYASFIVLACLYELNVFGDFNPPTCGL
;
A
#
# COMPACT_ATOMS: atom_id res chain seq x y z
N MET A 1 -15.00 -15.15 18.09
CA MET A 1 -15.52 -15.84 16.88
C MET A 1 -15.23 -15.05 15.62
N SER A 2 -15.53 -13.75 15.55
CA SER A 2 -15.26 -12.92 14.35
C SER A 2 -13.77 -12.84 13.97
N VAL A 3 -12.87 -12.76 14.95
CA VAL A 3 -11.41 -12.72 14.69
C VAL A 3 -10.91 -13.98 13.97
N LEU A 4 -11.41 -15.16 14.36
CA LEU A 4 -11.06 -16.41 13.69
C LEU A 4 -11.54 -16.43 12.23
N TRP A 5 -12.77 -15.99 11.98
CA TRP A 5 -13.33 -15.91 10.63
C TRP A 5 -12.56 -14.92 9.74
N ILE A 6 -12.23 -13.73 10.27
CA ILE A 6 -11.43 -12.74 9.55
C ILE A 6 -10.04 -13.29 9.23
N GLY A 7 -9.41 -13.99 10.19
CA GLY A 7 -8.11 -14.62 9.99
C GLY A 7 -8.12 -15.68 8.88
N ILE A 8 -9.12 -16.58 8.90
CA ILE A 8 -9.26 -17.65 7.90
C ILE A 8 -9.54 -17.04 6.51
N LEU A 9 -10.46 -16.08 6.42
CA LEU A 9 -10.82 -15.43 5.15
C LEU A 9 -9.66 -14.61 4.58
N SER A 10 -8.91 -13.90 5.42
CA SER A 10 -7.73 -13.14 5.01
C SER A 10 -6.65 -14.06 4.46
N TYR A 11 -6.38 -15.19 5.13
CA TYR A 11 -5.44 -16.20 4.65
C TYR A 11 -5.87 -16.79 3.30
N LEU A 12 -7.15 -17.14 3.17
CA LEU A 12 -7.70 -17.68 1.92
C LEU A 12 -7.59 -16.65 0.79
N CYS A 13 -7.88 -15.37 1.06
CA CYS A 13 -7.79 -14.29 0.07
C CYS A 13 -6.35 -14.11 -0.41
N ALA A 14 -5.38 -14.02 0.50
CA ALA A 14 -3.98 -13.92 0.15
C ALA A 14 -3.50 -15.11 -0.69
N TRP A 15 -3.92 -16.33 -0.32
CA TRP A 15 -3.59 -17.54 -1.08
C TRP A 15 -4.19 -17.54 -2.50
N MET A 16 -5.43 -17.10 -2.66
CA MET A 16 -6.05 -17.01 -3.99
C MET A 16 -5.36 -15.97 -4.88
N VAL A 17 -4.97 -14.83 -4.32
CA VAL A 17 -4.26 -13.77 -5.05
C VAL A 17 -2.90 -14.26 -5.56
N THR A 18 -2.14 -15.01 -4.76
CA THR A 18 -0.84 -15.56 -5.20
C THR A 18 -1.02 -16.63 -6.28
N VAL A 19 -2.02 -17.51 -6.17
CA VAL A 19 -2.33 -18.52 -7.20
C VAL A 19 -2.72 -17.86 -8.53
N ILE A 20 -3.53 -16.80 -8.49
CA ILE A 20 -3.90 -16.03 -9.68
C ILE A 20 -2.69 -15.31 -10.27
N GLY A 21 -1.86 -14.67 -9.43
CA GLY A 21 -0.62 -14.00 -9.85
C GLY A 21 0.33 -14.93 -10.59
N TYR A 22 0.53 -16.13 -10.02
CA TYR A 22 1.34 -17.19 -10.65
C TYR A 22 0.76 -17.64 -12.00
N THR A 23 -0.56 -17.80 -12.09
CA THR A 23 -1.23 -18.21 -13.35
C THR A 23 -1.10 -17.14 -14.44
N LEU A 24 -1.06 -15.86 -14.07
CA LEU A 24 -0.94 -14.73 -14.99
C LEU A 24 0.52 -14.32 -15.27
N ASN A 25 1.52 -15.05 -14.75
CA ASN A 25 2.94 -14.67 -14.81
C ASN A 25 3.22 -13.24 -14.31
N VAL A 26 2.46 -12.77 -13.31
CA VAL A 26 2.66 -11.46 -12.69
C VAL A 26 3.49 -11.65 -11.41
N PRO A 27 4.53 -10.82 -11.16
CA PRO A 27 5.31 -10.90 -9.93
C PRO A 27 4.45 -10.73 -8.68
N ASP A 28 4.76 -11.48 -7.61
CA ASP A 28 4.04 -11.40 -6.33
C ASP A 28 4.07 -9.98 -5.73
N SER A 29 5.15 -9.23 -5.95
CA SER A 29 5.25 -7.82 -5.54
C SER A 29 4.15 -6.96 -6.18
N VAL A 30 3.89 -7.15 -7.48
CA VAL A 30 2.91 -6.35 -8.24
C VAL A 30 1.48 -6.73 -7.84
N SER A 31 1.19 -8.02 -7.66
CA SER A 31 -0.13 -8.49 -7.23
C SER A 31 -0.47 -8.01 -5.80
N GLY A 32 0.53 -7.97 -4.91
CA GLY A 32 0.41 -7.40 -3.57
C GLY A 32 0.16 -5.88 -3.58
N LEU A 33 0.95 -5.13 -4.37
CA LEU A 33 0.84 -3.67 -4.48
C LEU A 33 -0.47 -3.19 -5.12
N THR A 34 -1.14 -4.03 -5.90
CA THR A 34 -2.34 -3.64 -6.66
C THR A 34 -3.61 -4.29 -6.12
N ILE A 35 -3.77 -5.61 -6.30
CA ILE A 35 -5.00 -6.33 -6.01
C ILE A 35 -5.23 -6.43 -4.50
N LEU A 36 -4.20 -6.86 -3.76
CA LEU A 36 -4.31 -7.03 -2.32
C LEU A 36 -4.49 -5.67 -1.63
N ALA A 37 -3.68 -4.68 -2.00
CA ALA A 37 -3.79 -3.31 -1.49
C ALA A 37 -5.18 -2.70 -1.78
N ALA A 38 -5.69 -2.81 -3.01
CA ALA A 38 -7.02 -2.32 -3.35
C ALA A 38 -8.12 -2.99 -2.52
N GLY A 39 -8.02 -4.30 -2.31
CA GLY A 39 -8.99 -5.07 -1.51
C GLY A 39 -9.11 -4.58 -0.06
N ILE A 40 -7.99 -4.18 0.56
CA ILE A 40 -7.97 -3.66 1.93
C ILE A 40 -8.57 -2.24 1.98
N SER A 41 -8.30 -1.39 1.00
CA SER A 41 -8.76 0.01 1.01
C SER A 41 -10.24 0.20 0.60
N VAL A 42 -10.86 -0.74 -0.12
CA VAL A 42 -12.29 -0.66 -0.50
C VAL A 42 -13.23 -0.41 0.69
N PRO A 43 -13.21 -1.20 1.78
CA PRO A 43 -14.07 -0.95 2.95
C PRO A 43 -13.77 0.40 3.62
N GLU A 44 -12.52 0.84 3.65
CA GLU A 44 -12.14 2.16 4.20
C GLU A 44 -12.70 3.32 3.38
N ILE A 45 -12.71 3.19 2.06
CA ILE A 45 -13.30 4.18 1.16
C ILE A 45 -14.82 4.26 1.41
N ILE A 46 -15.49 3.11 1.51
CA ILE A 46 -16.94 3.06 1.76
C ILE A 46 -17.29 3.74 3.09
N THR A 47 -16.57 3.40 4.16
CA THR A 47 -16.80 4.00 5.49
C THR A 47 -16.50 5.50 5.50
N SER A 48 -15.45 5.94 4.82
CA SER A 48 -15.09 7.37 4.74
C SER A 48 -16.14 8.16 3.95
N VAL A 49 -16.63 7.63 2.83
CA VAL A 49 -17.71 8.25 2.04
C VAL A 49 -19.00 8.34 2.85
N LEU A 50 -19.33 7.30 3.62
CA LEU A 50 -20.50 7.30 4.49
C LEU A 50 -20.42 8.42 5.55
N ILE A 51 -19.27 8.56 6.22
CA ILE A 51 -19.04 9.58 7.26
C ILE A 51 -19.08 11.00 6.66
N VAL A 52 -18.53 11.18 5.44
CA VAL A 52 -18.61 12.46 4.71
C VAL A 52 -20.06 12.82 4.40
N ASN A 53 -20.86 11.85 3.93
CA ASN A 53 -22.28 12.07 3.63
C ASN A 53 -23.11 12.42 4.87
N MET A 54 -22.66 12.02 6.06
CA MET A 54 -23.25 12.42 7.34
C MET A 54 -22.83 13.82 7.82
N GLY A 55 -22.00 14.54 7.05
CA GLY A 55 -21.52 15.89 7.38
C GLY A 55 -20.23 15.91 8.21
N PHE A 56 -19.64 14.76 8.52
CA PHE A 56 -18.44 14.66 9.37
C PHE A 56 -17.15 14.52 8.54
N GLY A 57 -16.93 15.44 7.59
CA GLY A 57 -15.78 15.38 6.68
C GLY A 57 -14.41 15.36 7.40
N ASN A 58 -14.25 16.15 8.47
CA ASN A 58 -13.02 16.17 9.25
C ASN A 58 -12.75 14.83 9.95
N MET A 59 -13.81 14.12 10.37
CA MET A 59 -13.70 12.81 10.98
C MET A 59 -13.27 11.77 9.94
N ALA A 60 -13.86 11.81 8.73
CA ALA A 60 -13.46 10.93 7.63
C ALA A 60 -11.97 11.09 7.29
N ILE A 61 -11.47 12.33 7.21
CA ILE A 61 -10.05 12.60 6.95
C ILE A 61 -9.17 12.04 8.08
N SER A 62 -9.55 12.24 9.34
CA SER A 62 -8.79 11.72 10.48
C SER A 62 -8.73 10.18 10.50
N ASN A 63 -9.83 9.50 10.12
CA ASN A 63 -9.89 8.06 10.03
C ASN A 63 -8.99 7.52 8.92
N LEU A 64 -8.99 8.16 7.74
CA LEU A 64 -8.14 7.80 6.62
C LEU A 64 -6.65 7.90 6.98
N PHE A 65 -6.23 8.98 7.62
CA PHE A 65 -4.84 9.13 8.07
C PHE A 65 -4.49 8.15 9.20
N GLY A 66 -5.39 7.97 10.17
CA GLY A 66 -5.17 7.09 11.31
C GLY A 66 -4.98 5.64 10.90
N SER A 67 -5.83 5.13 10.00
CA SER A 67 -5.77 3.73 9.55
C SER A 67 -4.46 3.41 8.84
N ASN A 68 -4.03 4.27 7.90
CA ASN A 68 -2.75 4.09 7.18
C ASN A 68 -1.53 4.13 8.12
N ILE A 69 -1.52 5.00 9.13
CA ILE A 69 -0.44 5.06 10.12
C ILE A 69 -0.42 3.78 10.96
N LEU A 70 -1.58 3.28 11.37
CA LEU A 70 -1.69 2.03 12.13
C LEU A 70 -1.26 0.82 11.31
N ASP A 71 -1.59 0.76 10.02
CA ASP A 71 -1.15 -0.32 9.13
C ASP A 71 0.37 -0.35 8.98
N ILE A 72 1.02 0.79 8.80
CA ILE A 72 2.48 0.84 8.73
C ILE A 72 3.09 0.37 10.06
N LEU A 73 2.52 0.78 11.19
CA LEU A 73 3.08 0.45 12.51
C LEU A 73 2.85 -1.02 12.90
N PHE A 74 1.64 -1.53 12.70
CA PHE A 74 1.25 -2.88 13.11
C PHE A 74 1.44 -3.93 12.02
N CYS A 75 1.08 -3.66 10.77
CA CYS A 75 1.16 -4.66 9.70
C CYS A 75 2.60 -4.80 9.16
N LEU A 76 3.41 -3.73 9.16
CA LEU A 76 4.83 -3.81 8.77
C LEU A 76 5.77 -3.89 9.98
N GLY A 77 5.58 -3.01 10.97
CA GLY A 77 6.49 -2.90 12.11
C GLY A 77 6.47 -4.13 13.04
N LEU A 78 5.30 -4.67 13.34
CA LEU A 78 5.16 -5.77 14.31
C LEU A 78 5.76 -7.09 13.81
N PRO A 79 5.51 -7.57 12.57
CA PRO A 79 6.16 -8.78 12.06
C PRO A 79 7.69 -8.66 12.01
N TRP A 80 8.20 -7.48 11.66
CA TRP A 80 9.63 -7.23 11.59
C TRP A 80 10.28 -7.23 12.97
N LEU A 81 9.62 -6.62 13.97
CA LEU A 81 10.05 -6.65 15.36
C LEU A 81 10.06 -8.09 15.91
N VAL A 82 8.98 -8.85 15.71
CA VAL A 82 8.87 -10.25 16.15
C VAL A 82 9.97 -11.10 15.53
N LYS A 83 10.22 -10.95 14.22
CA LYS A 83 11.27 -11.71 13.51
C LYS A 83 12.66 -11.36 14.03
N THR A 84 12.95 -10.08 14.24
CA THR A 84 14.25 -9.61 14.76
C THR A 84 14.48 -10.10 16.19
N CYS A 85 13.46 -10.09 17.05
CA CYS A 85 13.53 -10.65 18.40
C CYS A 85 13.73 -12.17 18.42
N ALA A 86 13.14 -12.91 17.47
CA ALA A 86 13.18 -14.38 17.45
C ALA A 86 14.42 -14.97 16.75
N THR A 87 14.93 -14.32 15.70
CA THR A 87 15.97 -14.89 14.81
C THR A 87 17.25 -14.06 14.69
N GLY A 88 17.37 -12.93 15.39
CA GLY A 88 18.53 -12.04 15.33
C GLY A 88 18.50 -11.05 14.15
N PRO A 89 19.54 -10.21 13.98
CA PRO A 89 19.53 -9.13 12.99
C PRO A 89 19.53 -9.68 11.56
N LEU A 90 18.49 -9.34 10.81
CA LEU A 90 18.32 -9.72 9.41
C LEU A 90 19.15 -8.81 8.50
N HIS A 91 20.10 -9.40 7.78
CA HIS A 91 20.73 -8.73 6.65
C HIS A 91 19.76 -8.73 5.46
N ILE A 92 19.13 -7.58 5.23
CA ILE A 92 18.26 -7.35 4.07
C ILE A 92 19.14 -6.81 2.95
N ASN A 93 19.54 -7.67 2.02
CA ASN A 93 20.25 -7.27 0.82
C ASN A 93 19.26 -7.17 -0.35
N SER A 94 18.64 -6.00 -0.53
CA SER A 94 17.76 -5.75 -1.68
C SER A 94 17.69 -4.26 -1.98
N GLY A 95 18.32 -3.82 -3.08
CA GLY A 95 18.20 -2.44 -3.59
C GLY A 95 16.74 -2.05 -3.85
N ALA A 96 15.89 -3.01 -4.21
CA ALA A 96 14.46 -2.82 -4.40
C ALA A 96 13.75 -2.25 -3.16
N LEU A 97 14.17 -2.62 -1.93
CA LEU A 97 13.55 -2.12 -0.70
C LEU A 97 13.88 -0.64 -0.46
N THR A 98 15.12 -0.22 -0.71
CA THR A 98 15.53 1.18 -0.63
C THR A 98 14.85 2.05 -1.67
N TYR A 99 14.64 1.54 -2.89
CA TYR A 99 13.96 2.30 -3.95
C TYR A 99 12.46 2.40 -3.71
N THR A 100 11.79 1.31 -3.32
CA THR A 100 10.35 1.33 -3.00
C THR A 100 10.05 2.21 -1.80
N THR A 101 10.86 2.16 -0.75
CA THR A 101 10.71 3.06 0.41
C THR A 101 10.95 4.53 0.04
N LEU A 102 11.96 4.83 -0.77
CA LEU A 102 12.24 6.20 -1.22
C LEU A 102 11.10 6.77 -2.07
N THR A 103 10.55 5.99 -2.99
CA THR A 103 9.46 6.44 -3.87
C THR A 103 8.15 6.62 -3.11
N LEU A 104 7.86 5.77 -2.12
CA LEU A 104 6.70 5.90 -1.23
C LEU A 104 6.84 7.12 -0.30
N LEU A 105 8.05 7.39 0.20
CA LEU A 105 8.32 8.61 0.96
C LEU A 105 8.17 9.87 0.08
N ALA A 106 8.67 9.84 -1.15
CA ALA A 106 8.55 10.97 -2.07
C ALA A 106 7.08 11.31 -2.38
N THR A 107 6.23 10.31 -2.60
CA THR A 107 4.81 10.56 -2.89
C THR A 107 4.02 11.07 -1.70
N THR A 108 4.29 10.58 -0.50
CA THR A 108 3.67 11.11 0.71
C THR A 108 4.05 12.57 0.95
N VAL A 109 5.31 12.94 0.72
CA VAL A 109 5.76 14.34 0.80
C VAL A 109 5.08 15.20 -0.27
N LEU A 110 5.01 14.74 -1.52
CA LEU A 110 4.32 15.45 -2.60
C LEU A 110 2.83 15.66 -2.29
N MET A 111 2.18 14.65 -1.71
CA MET A 111 0.79 14.75 -1.26
C MET A 111 0.63 15.84 -0.19
N VAL A 112 1.51 15.86 0.83
CA VAL A 112 1.47 16.88 1.89
C VAL A 112 1.73 18.28 1.33
N VAL A 113 2.68 18.42 0.40
CA VAL A 113 2.99 19.71 -0.25
C VAL A 113 1.78 20.22 -1.05
N THR A 114 1.11 19.36 -1.81
CA THR A 114 -0.10 19.75 -2.56
C THR A 114 -1.26 20.14 -1.65
N LEU A 115 -1.44 19.47 -0.50
CA LEU A 115 -2.41 19.84 0.53
C LEU A 115 -2.09 21.18 1.22
N CYS A 116 -0.82 21.42 1.55
CA CYS A 116 -0.36 22.69 2.11
C CYS A 116 -0.54 23.85 1.11
N ALA A 117 -0.20 23.63 -0.17
CA ALA A 117 -0.40 24.62 -1.23
C ALA A 117 -1.89 24.94 -1.47
N ALA A 118 -2.78 23.98 -1.19
CA ALA A 118 -4.23 24.18 -1.24
C ALA A 118 -4.81 24.87 0.00
N GLY A 119 -3.98 25.27 0.97
CA GLY A 119 -4.42 25.95 2.19
C GLY A 119 -5.28 25.07 3.09
N TRP A 120 -5.02 23.75 3.14
CA TRP A 120 -5.76 22.78 3.95
C TRP A 120 -7.26 22.71 3.63
N ARG A 121 -7.66 23.14 2.42
CA ARG A 121 -9.04 23.03 1.93
C ARG A 121 -9.13 21.93 0.89
N LEU A 122 -9.92 20.90 1.22
CA LEU A 122 -10.19 19.81 0.30
C LEU A 122 -11.19 20.25 -0.77
N ASN A 123 -10.68 20.76 -1.89
CA ASN A 123 -11.47 21.08 -3.07
C ASN A 123 -11.44 19.93 -4.08
N LEU A 124 -12.48 19.82 -4.92
CA LEU A 124 -12.54 18.82 -6.00
C LEU A 124 -11.29 18.85 -6.89
N ARG A 125 -10.75 20.04 -7.17
CA ARG A 125 -9.51 20.20 -7.95
C ARG A 125 -8.30 19.55 -7.28
N VAL A 126 -8.16 19.70 -5.96
CA VAL A 126 -7.09 19.10 -5.17
C VAL A 126 -7.25 17.58 -5.15
N GLY A 127 -8.49 17.09 -5.03
CA GLY A 127 -8.81 15.66 -5.15
C GLY A 127 -8.41 15.07 -6.49
N ILE A 128 -8.73 15.73 -7.60
CA ILE A 128 -8.34 15.29 -8.96
C ILE A 128 -6.81 15.27 -9.11
N VAL A 129 -6.12 16.31 -8.64
CA VAL A 129 -4.65 16.36 -8.68
C VAL A 129 -4.04 15.22 -7.86
N CYS A 130 -4.58 14.92 -6.68
CA CYS A 130 -4.13 13.81 -5.85
C CYS A 130 -4.36 12.45 -6.52
N LEU A 131 -5.49 12.28 -7.21
CA LEU A 131 -5.83 11.05 -7.94
C LEU A 131 -4.90 10.83 -9.14
N LEU A 132 -4.59 11.90 -9.88
CA LEU A 132 -3.60 11.86 -10.96
C LEU A 132 -2.19 11.54 -10.47
N LEU A 133 -1.77 12.15 -9.35
CA LEU A 133 -0.50 11.82 -8.69
C LEU A 133 -0.44 10.33 -8.31
N TYR A 134 -1.49 9.82 -7.67
CA TYR A 134 -1.60 8.41 -7.30
C TYR A 134 -1.54 7.46 -8.52
N ALA A 135 -2.29 7.77 -9.59
CA ALA A 135 -2.27 6.98 -10.81
C ALA A 135 -0.88 6.99 -11.47
N SER A 136 -0.23 8.15 -11.55
CA SER A 136 1.13 8.26 -12.09
C SER A 136 2.15 7.45 -11.28
N PHE A 137 2.00 7.43 -9.95
CA PHE A 137 2.85 6.66 -9.06
C PHE A 137 2.65 5.17 -9.23
N ILE A 138 1.41 4.67 -9.25
CA ILE A 138 1.15 3.24 -9.45
C ILE A 138 1.71 2.77 -10.79
N VAL A 139 1.52 3.54 -11.86
CA VAL A 139 2.06 3.19 -13.18
C VAL A 139 3.59 3.12 -13.13
N LEU A 140 4.23 4.11 -12.52
CA LEU A 140 5.68 4.15 -12.37
C LEU A 140 6.21 3.00 -11.50
N ALA A 141 5.58 2.72 -10.37
CA ALA A 141 5.93 1.61 -9.47
C ALA A 141 5.78 0.25 -10.17
N CYS A 142 4.66 0.02 -10.88
CA CYS A 142 4.46 -1.19 -11.67
C CYS A 142 5.49 -1.33 -12.79
N LEU A 143 5.85 -0.25 -13.50
CA LEU A 143 6.87 -0.27 -14.55
C LEU A 143 8.26 -0.61 -14.02
N TYR A 144 8.59 -0.16 -12.81
CA TYR A 144 9.84 -0.51 -12.13
C TYR A 144 9.85 -1.98 -11.68
N GLU A 145 8.77 -2.47 -11.08
CA GLU A 145 8.65 -3.88 -10.64
C GLU A 145 8.58 -4.88 -11.82
N LEU A 146 8.07 -4.43 -12.98
CA LEU A 146 8.05 -5.22 -14.23
C LEU A 146 9.40 -5.21 -14.98
N ASN A 147 10.48 -4.70 -14.37
CA ASN A 147 11.85 -4.73 -14.91
C ASN A 147 12.02 -4.02 -16.27
N VAL A 148 11.09 -3.13 -16.66
CA VAL A 148 11.08 -2.51 -18.00
C VAL A 148 12.27 -1.56 -18.23
N PHE A 149 12.80 -0.95 -17.17
CA PHE A 149 13.90 0.02 -17.24
C PHE A 149 15.28 -0.55 -16.82
N GLY A 150 15.35 -1.83 -16.45
CA GLY A 150 16.60 -2.53 -16.10
C GLY A 150 16.34 -3.73 -15.18
N ASP A 151 17.30 -4.67 -15.12
CA ASP A 151 17.20 -5.89 -14.30
C ASP A 151 17.41 -5.58 -12.81
N PHE A 152 16.33 -5.20 -12.11
CA PHE A 152 16.33 -4.85 -10.69
C PHE A 152 15.61 -5.86 -9.81
N ASN A 153 14.77 -6.73 -10.39
CA ASN A 153 14.20 -7.89 -9.71
C ASN A 153 14.76 -9.18 -10.32
N PRO A 154 15.89 -9.72 -9.80
CA PRO A 154 16.35 -11.04 -10.22
C PRO A 154 15.31 -12.10 -9.82
N PRO A 155 15.13 -13.17 -10.62
CA PRO A 155 14.22 -14.25 -10.29
C PRO A 155 14.57 -14.85 -8.91
N THR A 156 13.55 -15.05 -8.07
CA THR A 156 13.69 -15.65 -6.73
C THR A 156 14.15 -17.11 -6.76
N CYS A 157 14.06 -17.76 -7.93
CA CYS A 157 14.66 -19.06 -8.22
C CYS A 157 15.50 -18.96 -9.49
N GLY A 158 16.82 -18.92 -9.33
CA GLY A 158 17.72 -19.34 -10.40
C GLY A 158 17.60 -20.84 -10.62
N LEU A 159 17.46 -21.24 -11.88
CA LEU A 159 18.05 -22.50 -12.34
C LEU A 159 19.58 -22.31 -12.39
#